data_AF-A0A1F2WYS0-F1
#
_entry.id   AF-A0A1F2WYS0-F1
#
_cell.length_a   1.000
_cell.length_b   1.000
_cell.length_c   1.000
_cell.angle_alpha   90.00
_cell.angle_beta   90.00
_cell.angle_gamma   90.00
#
_symmetry.space_group_name_H-M   'P 1'
#
loop_
_entity.id
_entity.type
_entity.pdbx_description
1 polymer ?
#
loop_
_entity_poly.entity_id
_entity_poly.type
_entity_poly.pdbx_seq_one_letter_code
_entity_poly.pdbx_strand_id
1 'polypeptide(L)'
;MRVGTSRARATAPIARSVFWLLMSLLAWELFQGLRAGAAIPEGSWAIAPVDLVFLVLLPALCAFAFTRLFLVVSQTARGTLNVYSTISSPFAWAFWVGIAVGMIGHGIHIAGHMINRALPDIFIQGEFAAKIAFLDTKAGYLLLGAGFFLSSLALLLMGQGAGQRISGPERLLFVLGSLGTYGVVFIYMGVGGGQIIPAITASVALSAVSLWTLPPSEVTRDPIGALIVPGAFLAGVTLIIWTVVVGGQPTWP
;
A
#
# COMPACT_ATOMS: atom_id res chain seq x y z
N MET A 1 -33.37 21.95 31.76
CA MET A 1 -33.11 20.50 31.62
C MET A 1 -31.99 20.33 30.60
N ARG A 2 -30.74 20.13 31.06
CA ARG A 2 -29.57 19.99 30.16
C ARG A 2 -29.56 18.56 29.62
N VAL A 3 -29.87 18.39 28.34
CA VAL A 3 -29.63 17.14 27.62
C VAL A 3 -28.12 17.06 27.38
N GLY A 4 -27.42 16.44 28.31
CA GLY A 4 -26.03 16.06 28.12
C GLY A 4 -25.96 14.98 27.04
N THR A 5 -25.72 15.39 25.80
CA THR A 5 -25.31 14.47 24.74
C THR A 5 -23.84 14.09 24.94
N SER A 6 -23.55 13.27 25.95
CA SER A 6 -22.33 12.46 25.95
C SER A 6 -22.54 11.32 24.95
N ARG A 7 -22.55 11.64 23.65
CA ARG A 7 -22.27 10.65 22.60
C ARG A 7 -20.76 10.37 22.63
N ALA A 8 -20.29 9.82 23.74
CA ALA A 8 -19.12 8.97 23.73
C ALA A 8 -19.52 7.68 22.98
N ARG A 9 -19.71 7.77 21.66
CA ARG A 9 -19.47 6.61 20.81
C ARG A 9 -18.03 6.26 21.11
N ALA A 10 -17.81 5.11 21.75
CA ALA A 10 -16.50 4.51 21.81
C ALA A 10 -16.05 4.28 20.36
N THR A 11 -15.45 5.30 19.76
CA THR A 11 -14.79 5.22 18.46
C THR A 11 -13.67 4.22 18.66
N ALA A 12 -13.78 3.04 18.05
CA ALA A 12 -12.70 2.08 18.07
C ALA A 12 -11.39 2.79 17.64
N PRO A 13 -10.22 2.41 18.16
CA PRO A 13 -9.02 3.23 18.07
C PRO A 13 -8.42 3.18 16.65
N ILE A 14 -9.08 3.85 15.70
CA ILE A 14 -8.70 3.92 14.28
C ILE A 14 -7.29 4.46 14.17
N ALA A 15 -6.96 5.57 14.83
CA ALA A 15 -5.61 6.14 14.82
C ALA A 15 -4.53 5.13 15.23
N ARG A 16 -4.80 4.29 16.25
CA ARG A 16 -3.87 3.24 16.68
C ARG A 16 -3.75 2.13 15.62
N SER A 17 -4.85 1.72 14.99
CA SER A 17 -4.82 0.72 13.91
C SER A 17 -4.08 1.24 12.67
N VAL A 18 -4.29 2.52 12.32
CA VAL A 18 -3.57 3.22 11.25
C VAL A 18 -2.08 3.30 11.58
N PHE A 19 -1.71 3.62 12.82
CA PHE A 19 -0.31 3.61 13.26
C PHE A 19 0.35 2.23 13.09
N TRP A 20 -0.33 1.15 13.47
CA TRP A 20 0.20 -0.19 13.28
C TRP A 20 0.35 -0.56 11.81
N LEU A 21 -0.61 -0.19 10.97
CA LEU A 21 -0.50 -0.38 9.52
C LEU A 21 0.68 0.39 8.94
N LEU A 22 0.85 1.65 9.33
CA LEU A 22 1.97 2.49 8.92
C LEU A 22 3.32 1.87 9.30
N MET A 23 3.45 1.39 10.54
CA MET A 23 4.68 0.72 10.98
C MET A 23 4.95 -0.59 10.24
N SER A 24 3.91 -1.38 9.94
CA SER A 24 4.06 -2.61 9.15
C SER A 24 4.51 -2.31 7.72
N LEU A 25 3.91 -1.31 7.07
CA LEU A 25 4.29 -0.89 5.71
C LEU A 25 5.72 -0.36 5.69
N LEU A 26 6.10 0.51 6.63
CA LEU A 26 7.46 1.01 6.74
C LEU A 26 8.48 -0.12 6.93
N ALA A 27 8.18 -1.09 7.80
CA ALA A 27 9.06 -2.24 8.01
C ALA A 27 9.21 -3.10 6.75
N TRP A 28 8.11 -3.30 6.02
CA TRP A 28 8.11 -4.06 4.77
C TRP A 28 8.93 -3.35 3.69
N GLU A 29 8.70 -2.06 3.47
CA GLU A 29 9.41 -1.26 2.47
C GLU A 29 10.90 -1.11 2.82
N LEU A 30 11.22 -0.88 4.09
CA LEU A 30 12.60 -0.81 4.55
C LEU A 30 13.33 -2.13 4.29
N PHE A 31 12.72 -3.26 4.61
CA PHE A 31 13.34 -4.56 4.39
C PHE A 31 13.55 -4.84 2.89
N GLN A 32 12.56 -4.54 2.04
CA GLN A 32 12.72 -4.67 0.59
C GLN A 32 13.84 -3.76 0.06
N GLY A 33 13.88 -2.50 0.49
CA GLY A 33 14.93 -1.56 0.11
C GLY A 33 16.32 -2.02 0.52
N LEU A 34 16.48 -2.55 1.74
CA LEU A 34 17.75 -3.12 2.21
C LEU A 34 18.17 -4.36 1.42
N ARG A 35 17.22 -5.13 0.89
CA ARG A 35 17.48 -6.38 0.15
C ARG A 35 17.56 -6.22 -1.37
N ALA A 36 17.16 -5.09 -1.93
CA ALA A 36 17.20 -4.85 -3.38
C ALA A 36 18.60 -5.12 -3.98
N GLY A 37 19.66 -4.65 -3.32
CA GLY A 37 21.05 -4.82 -3.74
C GLY A 37 21.83 -5.94 -3.06
N ALA A 38 21.19 -6.79 -2.24
CA ALA A 38 21.91 -7.82 -1.49
C ALA A 38 22.49 -8.89 -2.43
N ALA A 39 23.70 -9.41 -2.12
CA ALA A 39 24.33 -10.45 -2.93
C ALA A 39 23.48 -11.73 -2.97
N ILE A 40 23.55 -12.45 -4.10
CA ILE A 40 22.93 -13.76 -4.23
C ILE A 40 23.70 -14.73 -3.31
N PRO A 41 23.02 -15.51 -2.45
CA PRO A 41 23.70 -16.46 -1.58
C PRO A 41 24.57 -17.44 -2.38
N GLU A 42 25.77 -17.73 -1.88
CA GLU A 42 26.60 -18.81 -2.43
C GLU A 42 25.97 -20.16 -2.06
N GLY A 43 25.73 -21.03 -3.06
CA GLY A 43 25.20 -22.38 -2.86
C GLY A 43 23.97 -22.71 -3.71
N SER A 44 23.23 -23.75 -3.31
CA SER A 44 22.09 -24.29 -4.08
C SER A 44 20.78 -23.52 -3.90
N TRP A 45 20.75 -22.49 -3.05
CA TRP A 45 19.54 -21.74 -2.72
C TRP A 45 19.57 -20.36 -3.36
N ALA A 46 18.53 -20.02 -4.13
CA ALA A 46 18.40 -18.71 -4.73
C ALA A 46 18.22 -17.59 -3.68
N ILE A 47 17.68 -17.91 -2.49
CA ILE A 47 17.41 -16.97 -1.41
C ILE A 47 17.90 -17.53 -0.07
N ALA A 48 18.41 -16.67 0.82
CA ALA A 48 18.76 -17.12 2.16
C ALA A 48 17.47 -17.46 2.94
N PRO A 49 17.44 -18.56 3.73
CA PRO A 49 16.26 -18.94 4.49
C PRO A 49 15.71 -17.83 5.40
N VAL A 50 16.60 -17.02 5.98
CA VAL A 50 16.22 -15.87 6.82
C VAL A 50 15.48 -14.82 6.00
N ASP A 51 15.95 -14.51 4.79
CA ASP A 51 15.28 -13.53 3.93
C ASP A 51 13.91 -14.03 3.48
N LEU A 52 13.78 -15.33 3.20
CA LEU A 52 12.49 -15.95 2.89
C LEU A 52 11.47 -15.76 4.02
N VAL A 53 11.90 -15.92 5.28
CA VAL A 53 11.02 -15.68 6.45
C VAL A 53 10.50 -14.24 6.46
N PHE A 54 11.38 -13.25 6.27
CA PHE A 54 10.97 -11.84 6.30
C PHE A 54 10.17 -11.41 5.07
N LEU A 55 10.49 -11.93 3.89
CA LEU A 55 9.74 -11.67 2.65
C LEU A 55 8.32 -12.25 2.67
N VAL A 56 8.06 -13.22 3.55
CA VAL A 56 6.71 -13.76 3.80
C VAL A 56 6.04 -13.07 4.99
N LEU A 57 6.75 -12.89 6.09
CA LEU A 57 6.19 -12.38 7.35
C LEU A 57 5.80 -10.90 7.26
N LEU A 58 6.63 -10.04 6.67
CA LEU A 58 6.36 -8.60 6.63
C LEU A 58 5.12 -8.24 5.79
N PRO A 59 4.93 -8.78 4.56
CA PRO A 59 3.68 -8.60 3.83
C PRO A 59 2.48 -9.20 4.56
N ALA A 60 2.64 -10.36 5.23
CA ALA A 60 1.57 -10.96 6.02
C ALA A 60 1.15 -10.07 7.21
N LEU A 61 2.12 -9.43 7.88
CA LEU A 61 1.85 -8.44 8.92
C LEU A 61 1.12 -7.22 8.37
N CYS A 62 1.49 -6.76 7.17
CA CYS A 62 0.76 -5.68 6.49
C CYS A 62 -0.68 -6.09 6.16
N ALA A 63 -0.88 -7.27 5.58
CA ALA A 63 -2.22 -7.81 5.29
C ALA A 63 -3.07 -7.95 6.56
N PHE A 64 -2.47 -8.40 7.67
CA PHE A 64 -3.11 -8.46 8.97
C PHE A 64 -3.48 -7.06 9.50
N ALA A 65 -2.56 -6.09 9.40
CA ALA A 65 -2.82 -4.72 9.84
C ALA A 65 -3.92 -4.04 8.99
N PHE A 66 -3.92 -4.24 7.68
CA PHE A 66 -4.99 -3.84 6.77
C PHE A 66 -6.32 -4.46 7.19
N THR A 67 -6.34 -5.78 7.40
CA THR A 67 -7.53 -6.52 7.82
C THR A 67 -8.08 -5.97 9.13
N ARG A 68 -7.22 -5.79 10.13
CA ARG A 68 -7.60 -5.20 11.41
C ARG A 68 -8.18 -3.81 11.24
N LEU A 69 -7.54 -2.95 10.45
CA LEU A 69 -8.03 -1.59 10.19
C LEU A 69 -9.41 -1.62 9.52
N PHE A 70 -9.60 -2.48 8.50
CA PHE A 70 -10.87 -2.64 7.80
C PHE A 70 -12.00 -3.08 8.74
N LEU A 71 -11.75 -4.05 9.62
CA LEU A 71 -12.73 -4.50 10.62
C LEU A 71 -13.09 -3.38 11.61
N VAL A 72 -12.09 -2.65 12.08
CA VAL A 72 -12.27 -1.52 13.01
C VAL A 72 -13.08 -0.40 12.36
N VAL A 73 -12.78 -0.06 11.10
CA VAL A 73 -13.52 0.95 10.33
C VAL A 73 -14.96 0.50 10.10
N SER A 74 -15.16 -0.74 9.66
CA SER A 74 -16.48 -1.32 9.40
C SER A 74 -17.36 -1.29 10.65
N GLN A 75 -16.80 -1.64 11.80
CA GLN A 75 -17.49 -1.59 13.09
C GLN A 75 -17.79 -0.15 13.51
N THR A 76 -16.85 0.78 13.34
CA THR A 76 -17.02 2.18 13.79
C THR A 76 -18.09 2.91 12.98
N ALA A 77 -18.13 2.69 11.66
CA ALA A 77 -19.12 3.32 10.78
C ALA A 77 -20.56 2.87 11.08
N ARG A 78 -20.75 1.61 11.49
CA ARG A 78 -22.08 0.98 11.63
C ARG A 78 -22.52 0.71 13.06
N GLY A 79 -21.63 0.89 14.04
CA GLY A 79 -21.87 0.63 15.46
C GLY A 79 -21.86 -0.86 15.83
N THR A 80 -21.92 -1.78 14.85
CA THR A 80 -21.82 -3.22 15.04
C THR A 80 -21.04 -3.86 13.89
N LEU A 81 -20.38 -4.99 14.16
CA LEU A 81 -19.73 -5.78 13.12
C LEU A 81 -20.76 -6.71 12.48
N ASN A 82 -21.39 -6.26 11.39
CA ASN A 82 -22.32 -7.10 10.63
C ASN A 82 -21.52 -7.94 9.61
N VAL A 83 -21.93 -9.21 9.43
CA VAL A 83 -21.40 -10.13 8.40
C VAL A 83 -21.46 -9.48 7.02
N TYR A 84 -22.58 -8.83 6.66
CA TYR A 84 -22.72 -8.17 5.36
C TYR A 84 -21.67 -7.08 5.15
N SER A 85 -21.45 -6.19 6.13
CA SER A 85 -20.46 -5.11 5.99
C SER A 85 -19.04 -5.64 5.85
N THR A 86 -18.77 -6.77 6.49
CA THR A 86 -17.43 -7.33 6.60
C THR A 86 -17.07 -8.22 5.43
N ILE A 87 -18.02 -8.94 4.84
CA ILE A 87 -17.73 -10.00 3.86
C ILE A 87 -18.43 -9.76 2.52
N SER A 88 -19.63 -9.17 2.52
CA SER A 88 -20.52 -9.23 1.34
C SER A 88 -20.79 -7.88 0.68
N SER A 89 -20.44 -6.77 1.33
CA SER A 89 -20.61 -5.43 0.75
C SER A 89 -19.64 -5.20 -0.43
N PRO A 90 -19.96 -4.32 -1.39
CA PRO A 90 -19.06 -4.01 -2.50
C PRO A 90 -17.67 -3.55 -2.03
N PHE A 91 -17.61 -2.81 -0.91
CA PHE A 91 -16.34 -2.37 -0.31
C PHE A 91 -15.57 -3.52 0.35
N ALA A 92 -16.27 -4.47 0.98
CA ALA A 92 -15.63 -5.68 1.50
C ALA A 92 -15.02 -6.51 0.37
N TRP A 93 -15.75 -6.70 -0.73
CA TRP A 93 -15.21 -7.37 -1.91
C TRP A 93 -13.98 -6.66 -2.47
N ALA A 94 -14.06 -5.34 -2.69
CA ALA A 94 -12.91 -4.56 -3.14
C ALA A 94 -11.71 -4.71 -2.20
N PHE A 95 -11.95 -4.68 -0.89
CA PHE A 95 -10.91 -4.85 0.12
C PHE A 95 -10.27 -6.25 0.10
N TRP A 96 -11.07 -7.31 0.21
CA TRP A 96 -10.54 -8.68 0.29
C TRP A 96 -9.91 -9.16 -1.00
N VAL A 97 -10.53 -8.86 -2.15
CA VAL A 97 -9.94 -9.11 -3.46
C VAL A 97 -8.67 -8.29 -3.61
N GLY A 98 -8.66 -7.03 -3.18
CA GLY A 98 -7.47 -6.18 -3.18
C GLY A 98 -6.31 -6.80 -2.40
N ILE A 99 -6.55 -7.26 -1.16
CA ILE A 99 -5.52 -7.93 -0.36
C ILE A 99 -5.04 -9.22 -1.04
N ALA A 100 -5.95 -10.07 -1.52
CA ALA A 100 -5.57 -11.32 -2.18
C ALA A 100 -4.72 -11.07 -3.45
N VAL A 101 -5.18 -10.17 -4.32
CA VAL A 101 -4.49 -9.80 -5.56
C VAL A 101 -3.12 -9.17 -5.25
N GLY A 102 -3.05 -8.30 -4.24
CA GLY A 102 -1.81 -7.67 -3.82
C GLY A 102 -0.76 -8.67 -3.32
N MET A 103 -1.19 -9.63 -2.48
CA MET A 103 -0.31 -10.67 -1.95
C MET A 103 0.15 -11.66 -3.02
N ILE A 104 -0.72 -12.00 -3.98
CA ILE A 104 -0.34 -12.80 -5.15
C ILE A 104 0.68 -12.03 -6.00
N GLY A 105 0.43 -10.75 -6.26
CA GLY A 105 1.35 -9.89 -7.01
C GLY A 105 2.73 -9.80 -6.37
N HIS A 106 2.80 -9.60 -5.06
CA HIS A 106 4.05 -9.64 -4.29
C HIS A 106 4.77 -10.99 -4.43
N GLY A 107 4.06 -12.10 -4.26
CA GLY A 107 4.64 -13.43 -4.40
C GLY A 107 5.20 -13.69 -5.81
N ILE A 108 4.48 -13.28 -6.85
CA ILE A 108 4.91 -13.38 -8.25
C ILE A 108 6.15 -12.52 -8.50
N HIS A 109 6.16 -11.27 -8.02
CA HIS A 109 7.29 -10.37 -8.15
C HIS A 109 8.55 -10.95 -7.50
N ILE A 110 8.47 -11.34 -6.22
CA ILE A 110 9.63 -11.91 -5.50
C ILE A 110 10.12 -13.19 -6.17
N ALA A 111 9.22 -14.12 -6.52
CA ALA A 111 9.62 -15.37 -7.17
C ALA A 111 10.29 -15.10 -8.53
N GLY A 112 9.68 -14.24 -9.35
CA GLY A 112 10.23 -13.84 -10.64
C GLY A 112 11.59 -13.17 -10.51
N HIS A 113 11.73 -12.22 -9.59
CA HIS A 113 12.96 -11.49 -9.34
C HIS A 113 14.11 -12.42 -8.92
N MET A 114 13.84 -13.34 -8.00
CA MET A 114 14.85 -14.28 -7.53
C MET A 114 15.28 -15.28 -8.62
N ILE A 115 14.33 -15.78 -9.42
CA ILE A 115 14.65 -16.64 -10.57
C ILE A 115 15.48 -15.86 -11.59
N ASN A 116 15.10 -14.61 -11.87
CA ASN A 116 15.80 -13.78 -12.84
C ASN A 116 17.26 -13.56 -12.45
N ARG A 117 17.51 -13.32 -11.16
CA ARG A 117 18.86 -13.13 -10.63
C ARG A 117 19.70 -14.40 -10.62
N ALA A 118 19.06 -15.56 -10.50
CA ALA A 118 19.74 -16.86 -10.48
C ALA A 118 19.90 -17.48 -11.88
N LEU A 119 19.41 -16.83 -12.95
CA LEU A 119 19.49 -17.35 -14.30
C LEU A 119 20.95 -17.37 -14.81
N PRO A 120 21.44 -18.52 -15.32
CA PRO A 120 22.71 -18.58 -16.02
C PRO A 120 22.70 -17.73 -17.31
N ASP A 121 23.84 -17.16 -17.66
CA ASP A 121 24.00 -16.27 -18.83
C ASP A 121 23.45 -16.85 -20.15
N ILE A 122 23.54 -18.18 -20.30
CA ILE A 122 23.08 -18.93 -21.47
C ILE A 122 21.56 -18.75 -21.71
N PHE A 123 20.78 -18.48 -20.65
CA PHE A 123 19.32 -18.37 -20.72
C PHE A 123 18.81 -16.92 -20.80
N ILE A 124 19.67 -15.91 -20.61
CA ILE A 124 19.26 -14.49 -20.50
C ILE A 124 18.54 -13.99 -21.76
N GLN A 125 18.91 -14.48 -22.94
CA GLN A 125 18.30 -14.08 -24.21
C GLN A 125 17.12 -14.97 -24.65
N GLY A 126 16.76 -15.98 -23.85
CA GLY A 126 15.72 -16.95 -24.19
C GLY A 126 14.31 -16.49 -23.84
N GLU A 127 13.31 -17.14 -24.46
CA GLU A 127 11.88 -16.92 -24.16
C GLU A 127 11.57 -17.17 -22.68
N PHE A 128 12.30 -18.08 -22.03
CA PHE A 128 12.17 -18.34 -20.60
C PHE A 128 12.50 -17.10 -19.75
N ALA A 129 13.65 -16.45 -19.99
CA ALA A 129 14.03 -15.23 -19.27
C ALA A 129 13.04 -14.10 -19.52
N ALA A 130 12.53 -13.96 -20.75
CA ALA A 130 11.51 -12.97 -21.06
C ALA A 130 10.19 -13.18 -20.27
N LYS A 131 9.76 -14.44 -20.08
CA LYS A 131 8.58 -14.77 -19.27
C LYS A 131 8.80 -14.47 -17.78
N ILE A 132 9.97 -14.81 -17.24
CA ILE A 132 10.32 -14.50 -15.85
C ILE A 132 10.39 -12.98 -15.64
N ALA A 133 11.02 -12.24 -16.55
CA ALA A 133 11.07 -10.78 -16.49
C ALA A 133 9.67 -10.14 -16.60
N PHE A 134 8.77 -10.70 -17.41
CA PHE A 134 7.38 -10.26 -17.48
C PHE A 134 6.65 -10.49 -16.15
N LEU A 135 6.81 -11.67 -15.55
CA LEU A 135 6.20 -11.99 -14.25
C LEU A 135 6.71 -11.06 -13.15
N ASP A 136 8.03 -10.84 -13.11
CA ASP A 136 8.68 -9.93 -12.16
C ASP A 136 8.20 -8.47 -12.34
N THR A 137 8.52 -7.86 -13.48
CA THR A 137 8.46 -6.41 -13.66
C THR A 137 7.09 -5.89 -14.12
N LYS A 138 6.27 -6.72 -14.76
CA LYS A 138 4.95 -6.29 -15.27
C LYS A 138 3.81 -6.87 -14.46
N ALA A 139 3.66 -8.19 -14.46
CA ALA A 139 2.51 -8.84 -13.83
C ALA A 139 2.53 -8.68 -12.30
N GLY A 140 3.69 -8.93 -11.66
CA GLY A 140 3.87 -8.82 -10.21
C GLY A 140 3.52 -7.43 -9.70
N TYR A 141 4.14 -6.39 -10.27
CA TYR A 141 3.86 -5.00 -9.90
C TYR A 141 2.43 -4.54 -10.21
N LEU A 142 1.87 -4.94 -11.36
CA LEU A 142 0.49 -4.57 -11.71
C LEU A 142 -0.51 -5.15 -10.70
N LEU A 143 -0.35 -6.43 -10.34
CA LEU A 143 -1.20 -7.09 -9.36
C LEU A 143 -0.99 -6.50 -7.96
N LEU A 144 0.27 -6.28 -7.56
CA LEU A 144 0.60 -5.65 -6.28
C LEU A 144 -0.06 -4.27 -6.17
N GLY A 145 0.08 -3.43 -7.21
CA GLY A 145 -0.48 -2.09 -7.26
C GLY A 145 -1.99 -2.05 -7.33
N ALA A 146 -2.61 -2.92 -8.14
CA ALA A 146 -4.07 -3.06 -8.18
C ALA A 146 -4.61 -3.48 -6.81
N GLY A 147 -3.95 -4.44 -6.15
CA GLY A 147 -4.34 -4.91 -4.83
C GLY A 147 -4.24 -3.84 -3.75
N PHE A 148 -3.10 -3.14 -3.70
CA PHE A 148 -2.86 -2.03 -2.77
C PHE A 148 -3.83 -0.87 -3.01
N PHE A 149 -4.10 -0.53 -4.27
CA PHE A 149 -5.07 0.49 -4.64
C PHE A 149 -6.49 0.14 -4.16
N LEU A 150 -6.97 -1.07 -4.46
CA LEU A 150 -8.33 -1.50 -4.12
C LEU A 150 -8.57 -1.54 -2.60
N SER A 151 -7.62 -2.09 -1.84
CA SER A 151 -7.71 -2.15 -0.38
C SER A 151 -7.68 -0.75 0.25
N SER A 152 -6.84 0.14 -0.26
CA SER A 152 -6.72 1.54 0.20
C SER A 152 -7.96 2.36 -0.17
N LEU A 153 -8.50 2.17 -1.37
CA LEU A 153 -9.72 2.84 -1.83
C LEU A 153 -10.93 2.44 -0.97
N ALA A 154 -11.07 1.15 -0.66
CA ALA A 154 -12.12 0.67 0.24
C ALA A 154 -12.00 1.29 1.64
N LEU A 155 -10.77 1.39 2.17
CA LEU A 155 -10.52 2.04 3.46
C LEU A 155 -10.82 3.54 3.45
N LEU A 156 -10.46 4.27 2.39
CA LEU A 156 -10.81 5.69 2.26
C LEU A 156 -12.33 5.88 2.26
N LEU A 157 -13.03 5.15 1.39
CA LEU A 157 -14.48 5.29 1.21
C LEU A 157 -15.27 4.92 2.48
N MET A 158 -14.80 3.95 3.26
CA MET A 158 -15.48 3.52 4.47
C MET A 158 -15.04 4.25 5.73
N GLY A 159 -13.79 4.70 5.78
CA GLY A 159 -13.13 5.07 7.04
C GLY A 159 -12.91 6.55 7.24
N GLN A 160 -12.94 7.36 6.19
CA GLN A 160 -12.78 8.81 6.34
C GLN A 160 -13.90 9.42 7.19
N GLY A 161 -13.52 10.23 8.17
CA GLY A 161 -14.44 10.85 9.10
C GLY A 161 -14.95 9.92 10.22
N ALA A 162 -14.54 8.65 10.24
CA ALA A 162 -14.93 7.71 11.30
C ALA A 162 -14.02 7.81 12.54
N GLY A 163 -12.78 8.31 12.37
CA GLY A 163 -11.78 8.43 13.44
C GLY A 163 -11.87 9.73 14.24
N GLN A 164 -11.31 9.72 15.45
CA GLN A 164 -11.03 10.96 16.16
C GLN A 164 -9.96 11.75 15.40
N ARG A 165 -10.13 13.07 15.37
CA ARG A 165 -9.19 13.97 14.71
C ARG A 165 -7.82 13.89 15.39
N ILE A 166 -6.79 13.69 14.59
CA ILE A 166 -5.40 13.75 15.05
C ILE A 166 -5.03 15.22 15.24
N SER A 167 -4.34 15.51 16.33
CA SER A 167 -3.88 16.86 16.67
C SER A 167 -2.43 16.86 17.13
N GLY A 168 -1.79 18.03 17.08
CA GLY A 168 -0.42 18.19 17.55
C GLY A 168 0.62 17.44 16.70
N PRO A 169 1.74 16.97 17.31
CA PRO A 169 2.88 16.41 16.58
C PRO A 169 2.59 15.04 15.94
N GLU A 170 1.62 14.28 16.44
CA GLU A 170 1.21 13.01 15.84
C GLU A 170 0.80 13.17 14.38
N ARG A 171 0.18 14.29 14.02
CA ARG A 171 -0.19 14.63 12.63
C ARG A 171 1.01 14.59 11.69
N LEU A 172 2.16 15.10 12.14
CA LEU A 172 3.38 15.08 11.32
C LEU A 172 3.87 13.66 11.10
N LEU A 173 3.77 12.80 12.13
CA LEU A 173 4.15 11.39 11.99
C LEU A 173 3.29 10.66 10.95
N PHE A 174 1.97 10.88 10.94
CA PHE A 174 1.11 10.26 9.92
C PHE A 174 1.40 10.79 8.52
N VAL A 175 1.63 12.10 8.36
CA VAL A 175 1.98 12.70 7.06
C VAL A 175 3.33 12.19 6.56
N LEU A 176 4.35 12.18 7.42
CA LEU A 176 5.68 11.69 7.06
C LEU A 176 5.67 10.18 6.78
N GLY A 177 4.95 9.40 7.57
CA GLY A 177 4.81 7.97 7.30
C GLY A 177 3.96 7.69 6.08
N SER A 178 2.98 8.54 5.72
CA SER A 178 2.28 8.48 4.43
C SER A 178 3.25 8.66 3.26
N LEU A 179 4.16 9.64 3.36
CA LEU A 179 5.20 9.84 2.36
C LEU A 179 6.16 8.66 2.28
N GLY A 180 6.60 8.16 3.43
CA GLY A 180 7.49 7.02 3.54
C GLY A 180 6.83 5.67 3.27
N THR A 181 5.53 5.62 2.97
CA THR A 181 4.82 4.38 2.59
C THR A 181 4.13 4.55 1.25
N TYR A 182 2.93 5.14 1.24
CA TYR A 182 2.18 5.42 0.01
C TYR A 182 3.00 6.21 -1.00
N GLY A 183 3.74 7.23 -0.56
CA GLY A 183 4.60 8.01 -1.46
C GLY A 183 5.66 7.14 -2.15
N VAL A 184 6.41 6.38 -1.36
CA VAL A 184 7.45 5.46 -1.85
C VAL A 184 6.86 4.37 -2.73
N VAL A 185 5.78 3.70 -2.31
CA VAL A 185 5.11 2.63 -3.06
C VAL A 185 4.64 3.11 -4.43
N PHE A 186 4.00 4.27 -4.53
CA PHE A 186 3.55 4.79 -5.82
C PHE A 186 4.72 5.12 -6.76
N ILE A 187 5.79 5.72 -6.23
CA ILE A 187 7.00 5.98 -7.01
C ILE A 187 7.65 4.67 -7.45
N TYR A 188 7.76 3.71 -6.53
CA TYR A 188 8.38 2.41 -6.79
C TYR A 188 7.61 1.59 -7.84
N MET A 189 6.28 1.56 -7.77
CA MET A 189 5.47 0.89 -8.79
C MET A 189 5.53 1.62 -10.15
N GLY A 190 5.51 2.96 -10.12
CA GLY A 190 5.61 3.77 -11.33
C GLY A 190 6.94 3.56 -12.05
N VAL A 191 8.03 3.54 -11.29
CA VAL A 191 9.40 3.49 -11.83
C VAL A 191 9.91 2.06 -11.95
N GLY A 192 10.01 1.34 -10.83
CA GLY A 192 10.55 -0.02 -10.80
C GLY A 192 9.73 -1.01 -11.62
N GLY A 193 8.40 -0.87 -11.62
CA GLY A 193 7.50 -1.68 -12.43
C GLY A 193 7.23 -1.13 -13.84
N GLY A 194 7.76 0.06 -14.19
CA GLY A 194 7.41 0.78 -15.42
C GLY A 194 5.92 1.11 -15.54
N GLN A 195 5.15 1.08 -14.45
CA GLN A 195 3.69 1.28 -14.42
C GLN A 195 3.32 2.74 -14.15
N ILE A 196 3.95 3.70 -14.84
CA ILE A 196 3.75 5.14 -14.58
C ILE A 196 2.28 5.55 -14.71
N ILE A 197 1.63 5.23 -15.82
CA ILE A 197 0.24 5.65 -16.08
C ILE A 197 -0.71 5.05 -15.02
N PRO A 198 -0.65 3.73 -14.71
CA PRO A 198 -1.42 3.17 -13.61
C PRO A 198 -1.14 3.83 -12.26
N ALA A 199 0.14 4.08 -11.92
CA ALA A 199 0.52 4.68 -10.65
C ALA A 199 -0.02 6.12 -10.50
N ILE A 200 0.09 6.95 -11.54
CA ILE A 200 -0.51 8.29 -11.59
C ILE A 200 -2.03 8.18 -11.45
N THR A 201 -2.67 7.30 -12.22
CA THR A 201 -4.13 7.14 -12.21
C THR A 201 -4.65 6.76 -10.82
N ALA A 202 -4.02 5.78 -10.18
CA ALA A 202 -4.40 5.34 -8.84
C ALA A 202 -4.13 6.42 -7.78
N SER A 203 -3.00 7.14 -7.85
CA SER A 203 -2.71 8.28 -6.97
C SER A 203 -3.77 9.38 -7.09
N VAL A 204 -4.11 9.78 -8.32
CA VAL A 204 -5.14 10.79 -8.61
C VAL A 204 -6.50 10.32 -8.12
N ALA A 205 -6.86 9.06 -8.37
CA ALA A 205 -8.13 8.49 -7.91
C ALA A 205 -8.26 8.49 -6.38
N LEU A 206 -7.24 8.03 -5.64
CA LEU A 206 -7.26 8.06 -4.17
C LEU A 206 -7.36 9.49 -3.62
N SER A 207 -6.61 10.43 -4.24
CA SER A 207 -6.63 11.84 -3.84
C SER A 207 -7.98 12.50 -4.14
N ALA A 208 -8.53 12.27 -5.33
CA ALA A 208 -9.82 12.82 -5.75
C ALA A 208 -10.97 12.29 -4.89
N VAL A 209 -10.98 10.98 -4.61
CA VAL A 209 -11.96 10.35 -3.72
C VAL A 209 -11.87 10.96 -2.32
N SER A 210 -10.66 11.14 -1.79
CA SER A 210 -10.51 11.78 -0.49
C SER A 210 -10.98 13.24 -0.44
N LEU A 211 -10.76 14.01 -1.51
CA LEU A 211 -11.16 15.41 -1.55
C LEU A 211 -12.66 15.57 -1.83
N TRP A 212 -13.28 14.55 -2.40
CA TRP A 212 -14.73 14.46 -2.53
C TRP A 212 -15.40 14.24 -1.17
N THR A 213 -14.81 13.43 -0.29
CA THR A 213 -15.39 13.05 1.00
C THR A 213 -15.08 14.04 2.12
N LEU A 214 -13.90 14.65 2.12
CA LEU A 214 -13.45 15.60 3.16
C LEU A 214 -12.84 16.86 2.55
N PRO A 215 -13.04 18.03 3.17
CA PRO A 215 -12.34 19.24 2.74
C PRO A 215 -10.82 19.09 2.93
N PRO A 216 -9.98 19.73 2.07
CA PRO A 216 -8.52 19.57 2.11
C PRO A 216 -7.88 19.80 3.49
N SER A 217 -8.42 20.74 4.26
CA SER A 217 -7.93 21.08 5.61
C SER A 217 -8.17 19.97 6.64
N GLU A 218 -9.12 19.07 6.39
CA GLU A 218 -9.46 17.96 7.28
C GLU A 218 -8.79 16.64 6.91
N VAL A 219 -8.32 16.49 5.66
CA VAL A 219 -7.63 15.27 5.19
C VAL A 219 -6.46 14.89 6.09
N THR A 220 -5.66 15.87 6.50
CA THR A 220 -4.49 15.64 7.38
C THR A 220 -4.85 15.55 8.86
N ARG A 221 -6.10 15.78 9.23
CA ARG A 221 -6.61 15.63 10.59
C ARG A 221 -7.37 14.32 10.76
N ASP A 222 -7.82 13.70 9.68
CA ASP A 222 -8.39 12.36 9.68
C ASP A 222 -7.28 11.31 9.63
N PRO A 223 -7.29 10.26 10.48
CA PRO A 223 -6.24 9.23 10.48
C PRO A 223 -6.06 8.50 9.16
N ILE A 224 -7.14 8.22 8.44
CA ILE A 224 -7.09 7.45 7.20
C ILE A 224 -6.67 8.37 6.05
N GLY A 225 -7.24 9.58 6.01
CA GLY A 225 -6.79 10.64 5.11
C GLY A 225 -5.30 10.94 5.27
N ALA A 226 -4.83 11.12 6.50
CA ALA A 226 -3.43 11.46 6.80
C ALA A 226 -2.45 10.33 6.45
N LEU A 227 -2.87 9.06 6.53
CA LEU A 227 -2.06 7.90 6.14
C LEU A 227 -1.92 7.76 4.63
N ILE A 228 -2.99 7.98 3.87
CA ILE A 228 -3.04 7.59 2.45
C ILE A 228 -2.73 8.77 1.53
N VAL A 229 -3.34 9.92 1.81
CA VAL A 229 -3.49 10.98 0.81
C VAL A 229 -2.23 11.82 0.61
N PRO A 230 -1.50 12.27 1.65
CA PRO A 230 -0.30 13.07 1.45
C PRO A 230 0.75 12.37 0.58
N GLY A 231 1.04 11.11 0.88
CA GLY A 231 1.97 10.27 0.12
C GLY A 231 1.48 9.99 -1.28
N ALA A 232 0.23 9.53 -1.44
CA ALA A 232 -0.34 9.26 -2.76
C ALA A 232 -0.32 10.53 -3.64
N PHE A 233 -0.78 11.67 -3.12
CA PHE A 233 -0.82 12.94 -3.85
C PHE A 233 0.56 13.40 -4.29
N LEU A 234 1.53 13.46 -3.38
CA LEU A 234 2.88 13.92 -3.71
C LEU A 234 3.60 12.96 -4.66
N ALA A 235 3.39 11.66 -4.56
CA ALA A 235 3.91 10.70 -5.54
C ALA A 235 3.31 10.92 -6.93
N GLY A 236 2.00 11.15 -7.03
CA GLY A 236 1.34 11.45 -8.30
C GLY A 236 1.89 12.70 -8.95
N VAL A 237 2.02 13.79 -8.19
CA VAL A 237 2.64 15.04 -8.65
C VAL A 237 4.08 14.79 -9.10
N THR A 238 4.86 14.05 -8.33
CA THR A 238 6.25 13.72 -8.65
C THR A 238 6.35 12.96 -9.98
N LEU A 239 5.54 11.93 -10.17
CA LEU A 239 5.52 11.13 -11.40
C LEU A 239 5.06 11.96 -12.61
N ILE A 240 4.06 12.83 -12.44
CA ILE A 240 3.60 13.75 -13.51
C ILE A 240 4.72 14.72 -13.91
N ILE A 241 5.34 15.39 -12.93
CA ILE A 241 6.44 16.32 -13.18
C ILE A 241 7.56 15.60 -13.92
N TRP A 242 7.94 14.40 -13.47
CA TRP A 242 9.02 13.67 -14.11
C TRP A 242 8.69 13.27 -15.55
N THR A 243 7.48 12.75 -15.78
CA THR A 243 7.06 12.29 -17.10
C THR A 243 6.93 13.44 -18.10
N VAL A 244 6.37 14.57 -17.67
CA VAL A 244 6.04 15.70 -18.56
C VAL A 244 7.17 16.71 -18.68
N VAL A 245 7.84 17.04 -17.57
CA VAL A 245 8.83 18.12 -17.51
C VAL A 245 10.24 17.61 -17.80
N VAL A 246 10.60 16.45 -17.25
CA VAL A 246 11.95 15.88 -17.42
C VAL A 246 12.08 15.08 -18.73
N GLY A 247 10.96 14.70 -19.36
CA GLY A 247 10.94 14.07 -20.67
C GLY A 247 11.30 12.58 -20.65
N GLY A 248 11.10 11.89 -19.52
CA GLY A 248 11.40 10.47 -19.39
C GLY A 248 10.77 9.83 -18.15
N GLN A 249 11.04 8.54 -17.92
CA GLN A 249 10.72 7.87 -16.67
C GLN A 249 11.85 8.13 -15.66
N PRO A 250 11.58 8.27 -14.35
CA PRO A 250 12.66 8.24 -13.37
C PRO A 250 13.42 6.93 -13.52
N THR A 251 14.74 6.98 -13.48
CA THR A 251 15.59 5.77 -13.44
C THR A 251 16.06 5.60 -12.01
N TRP A 252 15.60 4.55 -11.34
CA TRP A 252 16.20 4.12 -10.07
C TRP A 252 17.38 3.20 -10.38
N PRO A 253 18.51 3.32 -9.67
CA PRO A 253 19.53 2.28 -9.65
C PRO A 253 19.03 1.01 -8.96
#